data_AF-A0A963JZ71-F1
#
_entry.id   AF-A0A963JZ71-F1
#
_cell.length_a   1.000
_cell.length_b   1.000
_cell.length_c   1.000
_cell.angle_alpha   90.00
_cell.angle_beta   90.00
_cell.angle_gamma   90.00
#
_symmetry.space_group_name_H-M   'P 1'
#
loop_
_entity.id
_entity.type
_entity.pdbx_description
1 polymer ?
#
loop_
_entity_poly.entity_id
_entity_poly.type
_entity_poly.pdbx_seq_one_letter_code
_entity_poly.pdbx_strand_id
1 'polypeptide(L)'
;MSATTAERIRTYRGPAVLGLGFRPFFLAAGLWSALAMLLWILLLTGGIDLPIALAPVDWHVHSLLYGFVPATVTGFLLTAVPNWTGRLPVTGTPLLCLALLWLAGRLAVLFGDVLGPLLSALVDLAFLAAVFAVILRELLAGRNKRNLPVLALVGLLFLGNALFHLEAARTGGAYYGTRVGILAILMLIMLIGGRI
;
A
#
# COMPACT_ATOMS: atom_id res chain seq x y z
N MET A 1 0.37 34.23 -2.26
CA MET A 1 -0.39 33.32 -3.14
C MET A 1 0.06 31.90 -2.89
N SER A 2 -0.85 30.95 -2.62
CA SER A 2 -0.47 29.54 -2.53
C SER A 2 -0.22 29.02 -3.94
N ALA A 3 1.02 28.61 -4.25
CA ALA A 3 1.36 28.05 -5.56
C ALA A 3 0.45 26.86 -5.86
N THR A 4 -0.08 26.81 -7.09
CA THR A 4 -1.00 25.78 -7.58
C THR A 4 -0.33 24.40 -7.67
N THR A 5 -1.14 23.36 -7.81
CA THR A 5 -0.68 21.97 -7.97
C THR A 5 0.25 21.82 -9.17
N ALA A 6 -0.13 22.43 -10.29
CA ALA A 6 0.65 22.44 -11.51
C ALA A 6 1.97 23.21 -11.36
N GLU A 7 1.96 24.34 -10.64
CA GLU A 7 3.19 25.11 -10.36
C GLU A 7 4.16 24.31 -9.50
N ARG A 8 3.71 23.60 -8.45
CA ARG A 8 4.60 22.75 -7.64
C ARG A 8 5.20 21.59 -8.42
N ILE A 9 4.41 20.93 -9.27
CA ILE A 9 4.94 19.87 -10.15
C ILE A 9 6.00 20.43 -11.11
N ARG A 10 5.73 21.60 -11.71
CA ARG A 10 6.66 22.26 -12.67
C ARG A 10 7.91 22.83 -12.01
N THR A 11 7.82 23.26 -10.75
CA THR A 11 8.95 23.84 -9.99
C THR A 11 9.77 22.80 -9.24
N TYR A 12 9.27 21.57 -9.09
CA TYR A 12 10.02 20.49 -8.47
C TYR A 12 11.27 20.14 -9.31
N ARG A 13 12.46 20.30 -8.70
CA ARG A 13 13.77 20.03 -9.32
C ARG A 13 14.49 18.80 -8.76
N GLY A 14 13.86 18.03 -7.88
CA GLY A 14 14.46 16.82 -7.32
C GLY A 14 14.34 15.61 -8.26
N PRO A 15 14.67 14.38 -7.78
CA PRO A 15 14.62 13.17 -8.59
C PRO A 15 13.23 12.94 -9.23
N ALA A 16 13.21 12.64 -10.53
CA ALA A 16 11.97 12.54 -11.32
C ALA A 16 10.96 11.53 -10.74
N VAL A 17 11.45 10.44 -10.12
CA VAL A 17 10.62 9.42 -9.47
C VAL A 17 9.80 9.97 -8.30
N LEU A 18 10.21 11.09 -7.69
CA LEU A 18 9.51 11.73 -6.57
C LEU A 18 8.67 12.94 -6.99
N GLY A 19 8.56 13.21 -8.29
CA GLY A 19 7.83 14.36 -8.82
C GLY A 19 6.31 14.16 -8.89
N LEU A 20 5.83 12.91 -8.94
CA LEU A 20 4.41 12.56 -9.00
C LEU A 20 4.14 11.28 -8.21
N GLY A 21 3.04 11.25 -7.46
CA GLY A 21 2.70 10.16 -6.54
C GLY A 21 2.61 8.78 -7.18
N PHE A 22 2.15 8.66 -8.44
CA PHE A 22 2.09 7.35 -9.10
C PHE A 22 3.46 6.77 -9.46
N ARG A 23 4.47 7.62 -9.71
CA ARG A 23 5.77 7.19 -10.25
C ARG A 23 6.51 6.19 -9.34
N PRO A 24 6.74 6.48 -8.05
CA PRO A 24 7.46 5.54 -7.19
C PRO A 24 6.59 4.33 -6.89
N PHE A 25 5.27 4.50 -6.72
CA PHE A 25 4.39 3.43 -6.27
C PHE A 25 4.02 2.44 -7.37
N PHE A 26 3.79 2.87 -8.61
CA PHE A 26 3.57 1.93 -9.72
C PHE A 26 4.86 1.20 -10.09
N LEU A 27 6.01 1.88 -10.05
CA LEU A 27 7.31 1.24 -10.23
C LEU A 27 7.56 0.19 -9.13
N ALA A 28 7.35 0.57 -7.86
CA ALA A 28 7.50 -0.32 -6.72
C ALA A 28 6.55 -1.52 -6.79
N ALA A 29 5.28 -1.31 -7.17
CA ALA A 29 4.30 -2.36 -7.38
C ALA A 29 4.77 -3.36 -8.45
N GLY A 30 5.23 -2.89 -9.61
CA GLY A 30 5.74 -3.74 -10.68
C GLY A 30 6.97 -4.54 -10.27
N LEU A 31 7.96 -3.89 -9.67
CA LEU A 31 9.19 -4.53 -9.19
C LEU A 31 8.91 -5.56 -8.10
N TRP A 32 8.04 -5.24 -7.15
CA TRP A 32 7.70 -6.15 -6.06
C TRP A 32 6.88 -7.34 -6.54
N SER A 33 5.94 -7.17 -7.47
CA SER A 33 5.22 -8.32 -8.04
C SER A 33 6.17 -9.28 -8.76
N ALA A 34 7.11 -8.76 -9.56
CA ALA A 34 8.11 -9.59 -10.22
C ALA A 34 8.99 -10.34 -9.20
N LEU A 35 9.50 -9.62 -8.19
CA LEU A 35 10.34 -10.20 -7.14
C LEU A 35 9.59 -11.22 -6.29
N ALA A 36 8.38 -10.89 -5.83
CA ALA A 36 7.56 -11.76 -4.98
C ALA A 36 7.18 -13.06 -5.72
N MET A 37 6.86 -12.98 -7.02
CA MET A 37 6.60 -14.17 -7.83
C MET A 37 7.85 -15.03 -7.99
N LEU A 38 9.01 -14.41 -8.27
CA LEU A 38 10.27 -15.14 -8.36
C LEU A 38 10.60 -15.86 -7.04
N LEU A 39 10.56 -15.14 -5.92
CA LEU A 39 10.83 -15.68 -4.59
C LEU A 39 9.84 -16.80 -4.23
N TRP A 40 8.55 -16.62 -4.54
CA TRP A 40 7.55 -17.63 -4.25
C TRP A 40 7.72 -18.90 -5.08
N ILE A 41 8.07 -18.80 -6.37
CA ILE A 41 8.34 -19.99 -7.21
C ILE A 41 9.55 -20.75 -6.67
N LEU A 42 10.62 -20.04 -6.29
CA LEU A 42 11.81 -20.66 -5.70
C LEU A 42 11.49 -21.33 -4.35
N LEU A 43 10.68 -20.68 -3.50
CA LEU A 43 10.23 -21.23 -2.22
C LEU A 43 9.37 -22.49 -2.43
N LEU A 44 8.41 -22.46 -3.36
CA LEU A 44 7.53 -23.60 -3.64
C LEU A 44 8.26 -24.80 -4.24
N THR A 45 9.28 -24.54 -5.06
CA THR A 45 10.08 -25.61 -5.69
C THR A 45 11.18 -26.15 -4.77
N GLY A 46 11.31 -25.59 -3.56
CA GLY A 46 12.36 -25.96 -2.60
C GLY A 46 13.76 -25.48 -3.01
N GLY A 47 13.85 -24.49 -3.90
CA GLY A 47 15.11 -23.92 -4.36
C GLY A 47 15.74 -22.92 -3.39
N ILE A 48 14.95 -22.34 -2.49
CA ILE A 48 15.39 -21.47 -1.39
C ILE A 48 14.52 -21.69 -0.15
N ASP A 49 15.10 -21.45 1.02
CA ASP A 49 14.36 -21.26 2.27
C ASP A 49 14.43 -19.77 2.64
N LEU A 50 13.28 -19.15 2.86
CA LEU A 50 13.19 -17.75 3.27
C LEU A 50 12.89 -17.65 4.78
N PRO A 51 13.45 -16.65 5.49
CA PRO A 51 13.21 -16.44 6.92
C PRO A 51 11.85 -15.75 7.16
N ILE A 52 10.77 -16.40 6.73
CA ILE A 52 9.40 -15.86 6.74
C ILE A 52 8.59 -16.45 7.91
N ALA A 53 7.97 -15.57 8.71
CA ALA A 53 7.10 -15.98 9.81
C ALA A 53 5.68 -16.40 9.38
N LEU A 54 5.43 -16.47 8.07
CA LEU A 54 4.15 -16.85 7.47
C LEU A 54 4.30 -18.19 6.77
N ALA A 55 3.23 -18.99 6.71
CA ALA A 55 3.20 -20.15 5.85
C ALA A 55 3.50 -19.73 4.39
N PRO A 56 4.21 -20.55 3.58
CA PRO A 56 4.65 -20.16 2.23
C PRO A 56 3.53 -19.62 1.31
N VAL A 57 2.35 -20.22 1.38
CA VAL A 57 1.17 -19.77 0.62
C VAL A 57 0.66 -18.42 1.14
N ASP A 58 0.56 -18.26 2.45
CA ASP A 58 0.11 -17.00 3.06
C ASP A 58 1.10 -15.87 2.83
N TRP A 59 2.41 -16.15 2.82
CA TRP A 59 3.42 -15.15 2.45
C TRP A 59 3.21 -14.61 1.03
N HIS A 60 2.89 -15.50 0.08
CA HIS A 60 2.56 -15.10 -1.28
C HIS A 60 1.26 -14.29 -1.35
N VAL A 61 0.20 -14.78 -0.71
CA VAL A 61 -1.07 -14.07 -0.62
C VAL A 61 -0.84 -12.67 -0.04
N HIS A 62 -0.14 -12.56 1.07
CA HIS A 62 0.18 -11.28 1.71
C HIS A 62 1.04 -10.38 0.81
N SER A 63 2.04 -10.94 0.13
CA SER A 63 2.95 -10.19 -0.74
C SER A 63 2.22 -9.52 -1.90
N LEU A 64 1.22 -10.19 -2.49
CA LEU A 64 0.40 -9.61 -3.55
C LEU A 64 -0.74 -8.75 -2.99
N LEU A 65 -1.50 -9.28 -2.04
CA LEU A 65 -2.71 -8.65 -1.52
C LEU A 65 -2.43 -7.41 -0.68
N TYR A 66 -1.40 -7.46 0.17
CA TYR A 66 -1.03 -6.37 1.07
C TYR A 66 0.29 -5.69 0.72
N GLY A 67 1.01 -6.16 -0.31
CA GLY A 67 2.19 -5.47 -0.84
C GLY A 67 1.95 -4.76 -2.14
N PHE A 68 1.67 -5.52 -3.19
CA PHE A 68 1.41 -5.00 -4.51
C PHE A 68 0.16 -4.11 -4.55
N VAL A 69 -0.95 -4.56 -3.97
CA VAL A 69 -2.21 -3.80 -4.08
C VAL A 69 -2.16 -2.47 -3.33
N PRO A 70 -1.72 -2.37 -2.06
CA PRO A 70 -1.56 -1.08 -1.39
C PRO A 70 -0.62 -0.12 -2.11
N ALA A 71 0.48 -0.60 -2.72
CA ALA A 71 1.33 0.25 -3.55
C ALA A 71 0.55 0.81 -4.74
N THR A 72 -0.16 -0.04 -5.47
CA THR A 72 -0.97 0.36 -6.63
C THR A 72 -2.07 1.34 -6.24
N VAL A 73 -2.83 1.04 -5.18
CA VAL A 73 -3.88 1.93 -4.65
C VAL A 73 -3.29 3.27 -4.24
N THR A 74 -2.13 3.30 -3.58
CA THR A 74 -1.47 4.55 -3.19
C THR A 74 -1.04 5.37 -4.40
N GLY A 75 -0.44 4.75 -5.42
CA GLY A 75 -0.09 5.44 -6.66
C GLY A 75 -1.29 6.07 -7.37
N PHE A 76 -2.42 5.36 -7.40
CA PHE A 76 -3.69 5.87 -7.89
C PHE A 76 -4.20 7.05 -7.04
N LEU A 77 -4.31 6.88 -5.72
CA LEU A 77 -4.88 7.88 -4.81
C LEU A 77 -4.07 9.17 -4.78
N LEU A 78 -2.73 9.08 -4.77
CA LEU A 78 -1.87 10.27 -4.80
C LEU A 78 -1.95 11.04 -6.13
N THR A 79 -2.55 10.45 -7.15
CA THR A 79 -2.85 11.11 -8.43
C THR A 79 -4.29 11.63 -8.47
N ALA A 80 -5.24 10.83 -7.98
CA ALA A 80 -6.67 11.15 -8.04
C ALA A 80 -7.10 12.20 -7.00
N VAL A 81 -6.59 12.12 -5.77
CA VAL A 81 -7.00 13.00 -4.66
C VAL A 81 -6.68 14.47 -4.90
N PRO A 82 -5.51 14.86 -5.44
CA PRO A 82 -5.27 16.23 -5.85
C PRO A 82 -6.31 16.76 -6.86
N ASN A 83 -6.69 15.93 -7.84
CA ASN A 83 -7.70 16.30 -8.84
C ASN A 83 -9.11 16.44 -8.22
N TRP A 84 -9.45 15.59 -7.26
CA TRP A 84 -10.75 15.64 -6.57
C TRP A 84 -10.87 16.83 -5.62
N THR A 85 -9.78 17.22 -4.99
CA THR A 85 -9.79 18.23 -3.90
C THR A 85 -9.33 19.61 -4.37
N GLY A 86 -8.75 19.71 -5.57
CA GLY A 86 -8.06 20.92 -6.05
C GLY A 86 -6.80 21.26 -5.25
N ARG A 87 -6.38 20.38 -4.34
CA ARG A 87 -5.20 20.55 -3.49
C ARG A 87 -3.95 20.05 -4.21
N LEU A 88 -2.84 20.29 -3.54
CA LEU A 88 -1.50 20.12 -4.07
C LEU A 88 -1.12 18.64 -4.03
N PRO A 89 -0.33 18.17 -5.01
CA PRO A 89 0.09 16.80 -5.04
C PRO A 89 1.17 16.56 -4.00
N VAL A 90 1.20 15.36 -3.44
CA VAL A 90 2.29 14.93 -2.57
C VAL A 90 3.52 14.67 -3.44
N THR A 91 4.58 15.44 -3.22
CA THR A 91 5.83 15.41 -4.02
C THR A 91 7.05 15.54 -3.12
N GLY A 92 8.21 15.07 -3.57
CA GLY A 92 9.47 15.18 -2.84
C GLY A 92 9.55 14.33 -1.57
N THR A 93 10.03 14.91 -0.47
CA THR A 93 10.34 14.18 0.78
C THR A 93 9.17 13.40 1.38
N PRO A 94 7.94 13.96 1.51
CA PRO A 94 6.80 13.18 2.02
C PRO A 94 6.50 11.93 1.17
N LEU A 95 6.67 12.03 -0.15
CA LEU A 95 6.47 10.89 -1.06
C LEU A 95 7.56 9.84 -0.87
N LEU A 96 8.82 10.27 -0.69
CA LEU A 96 9.93 9.38 -0.36
C LEU A 96 9.68 8.64 0.95
N CYS A 97 9.22 9.34 2.00
CA CYS A 97 8.93 8.73 3.29
C CYS A 97 7.87 7.62 3.16
N LEU A 98 6.79 7.85 2.40
CA LEU A 98 5.77 6.83 2.17
C LEU A 98 6.33 5.62 1.39
N ALA A 99 7.17 5.85 0.39
CA ALA A 99 7.80 4.78 -0.38
C ALA A 99 8.77 3.95 0.46
N LEU A 100 9.58 4.59 1.30
CA LEU A 100 10.47 3.91 2.24
C LEU A 100 9.71 3.15 3.32
N LEU A 101 8.60 3.71 3.81
CA LEU A 101 7.75 3.04 4.79
C LEU A 101 7.11 1.77 4.20
N TRP A 102 6.65 1.84 2.95
CA TRP A 102 6.16 0.67 2.22
C TRP A 102 7.26 -0.39 2.06
N LEU A 103 8.46 0.03 1.63
CA LEU A 103 9.59 -0.89 1.45
C LEU A 103 9.99 -1.55 2.78
N ALA A 104 9.99 -0.79 3.86
CA ALA A 104 10.26 -1.30 5.20
C ALA A 104 9.26 -2.40 5.60
N GLY A 105 7.97 -2.22 5.30
CA GLY A 105 6.95 -3.26 5.52
C GLY A 105 7.22 -4.53 4.71
N ARG A 106 7.60 -4.39 3.44
CA ARG A 106 7.97 -5.53 2.58
C ARG A 106 9.15 -6.32 3.13
N LEU A 107 10.19 -5.62 3.54
CA LEU A 107 11.37 -6.23 4.15
C LEU A 107 11.00 -6.88 5.49
N ALA A 108 10.17 -6.22 6.30
CA ALA A 108 9.78 -6.76 7.60
C ALA A 108 9.04 -8.09 7.46
N VAL A 109 8.15 -8.23 6.47
CA VAL A 109 7.43 -9.47 6.20
C VAL A 109 8.33 -10.54 5.56
N LEU A 110 9.29 -10.15 4.71
CA LEU A 110 10.26 -11.07 4.12
C LEU A 110 11.23 -11.66 5.17
N PHE A 111 11.58 -10.88 6.20
CA PHE A 111 12.47 -11.28 7.30
C PHE A 111 11.70 -11.51 8.60
N GLY A 112 10.44 -11.96 8.49
CA GLY A 112 9.51 -12.05 9.61
C GLY A 112 10.00 -12.95 10.75
N ASP A 113 10.74 -14.02 10.44
CA ASP A 113 11.31 -14.91 11.46
C ASP A 113 12.40 -14.24 12.29
N VAL A 114 13.14 -13.31 11.68
CA VAL A 114 14.24 -12.58 12.35
C VAL A 114 13.69 -11.44 13.21
N LEU A 115 12.71 -10.70 12.68
CA LEU A 115 12.11 -9.54 13.37
C LEU A 115 11.05 -9.93 14.39
N GLY A 116 10.45 -11.10 14.23
CA GLY A 116 9.29 -11.56 14.98
C GLY A 116 7.96 -11.05 14.37
N PRO A 117 6.86 -11.77 14.62
CA PRO A 117 5.57 -11.52 13.96
C PRO A 117 4.97 -10.17 14.33
N LEU A 118 5.09 -9.74 15.59
CA LEU A 118 4.51 -8.47 16.05
C LEU A 118 5.18 -7.26 15.41
N LEU A 119 6.52 -7.21 15.42
CA LEU A 119 7.25 -6.07 14.84
C LEU A 119 7.02 -6.01 13.33
N SER A 120 7.04 -7.18 12.67
CA SER A 120 6.74 -7.28 11.23
C SER A 120 5.36 -6.73 10.91
N ALA A 121 4.33 -7.11 11.67
CA ALA A 121 2.97 -6.62 11.51
C ALA A 121 2.87 -5.10 11.73
N LEU A 122 3.51 -4.56 12.77
CA LEU A 122 3.45 -3.12 13.07
C LEU A 122 4.09 -2.28 11.96
N VAL A 123 5.27 -2.68 11.47
CA VAL A 123 5.97 -1.99 10.39
C VAL A 123 5.17 -2.08 9.08
N ASP A 124 4.60 -3.25 8.80
CA ASP A 124 3.79 -3.47 7.61
C ASP A 124 2.49 -2.63 7.60
N LEU A 125 1.79 -2.59 8.74
CA LEU A 125 0.56 -1.82 8.92
C LEU A 125 0.78 -0.31 8.89
N ALA A 126 1.96 0.16 9.33
CA ALA A 126 2.29 1.59 9.38
C ALA A 126 2.13 2.27 8.02
N PHE A 127 2.44 1.58 6.91
CA PHE A 127 2.27 2.13 5.58
C PHE A 127 0.81 2.48 5.26
N LEU A 128 -0.11 1.53 5.40
CA LEU A 128 -1.54 1.76 5.12
C LEU A 128 -2.15 2.78 6.09
N ALA A 129 -1.70 2.81 7.35
CA ALA A 129 -2.10 3.84 8.31
C ALA A 129 -1.64 5.24 7.87
N ALA A 130 -0.39 5.38 7.41
CA ALA A 130 0.14 6.64 6.92
C ALA A 130 -0.59 7.11 5.66
N VAL A 131 -0.85 6.21 4.71
CA VAL A 131 -1.64 6.52 3.50
C VAL A 131 -3.05 6.98 3.90
N PHE A 132 -3.73 6.25 4.78
CA PHE A 132 -5.06 6.63 5.26
C PHE A 132 -5.05 8.03 5.88
N ALA A 133 -4.09 8.34 6.75
CA ALA A 133 -3.98 9.64 7.40
C ALA A 133 -3.74 10.78 6.40
N VAL A 134 -2.85 10.58 5.42
CA VAL A 134 -2.58 11.57 4.36
C VAL A 134 -3.84 11.81 3.52
N ILE A 135 -4.50 10.75 3.06
CA ILE A 135 -5.70 10.90 2.22
C ILE A 135 -6.87 11.51 3.02
N LEU A 136 -7.07 11.09 4.27
CA LEU A 136 -8.08 11.67 5.16
C LEU A 136 -7.88 13.18 5.30
N ARG A 137 -6.65 13.61 5.60
CA ARG A 137 -6.30 15.02 5.74
C ARG A 137 -6.63 15.80 4.46
N GLU A 138 -6.24 15.30 3.29
CA GLU A 138 -6.48 16.00 2.03
C GLU A 138 -7.98 16.04 1.67
N LEU A 139 -8.74 14.96 1.90
CA LEU A 139 -10.19 14.94 1.66
C LEU A 139 -10.96 15.88 2.58
N LEU A 140 -10.63 15.91 3.88
CA LEU A 140 -11.26 16.82 4.84
C LEU A 140 -10.91 18.27 4.52
N ALA A 141 -9.63 18.56 4.28
CA ALA A 141 -9.16 19.90 3.98
C ALA A 141 -9.63 20.41 2.60
N GLY A 142 -9.93 19.51 1.67
CA GLY A 142 -10.59 19.80 0.39
C GLY A 142 -12.12 19.75 0.45
N ARG A 143 -12.71 19.49 1.64
CA ARG A 143 -14.16 19.31 1.87
C ARG A 143 -14.82 18.30 0.91
N ASN A 144 -14.06 17.34 0.39
CA ASN A 144 -14.55 16.38 -0.60
C ASN A 144 -15.18 15.15 0.08
N LYS A 145 -16.43 15.31 0.53
CA LYS A 145 -17.20 14.22 1.15
C LYS A 145 -17.57 13.10 0.16
N ARG A 146 -17.68 13.44 -1.14
CA ARG A 146 -18.07 12.49 -2.22
C ARG A 146 -17.07 11.33 -2.38
N ASN A 147 -15.82 11.54 -1.99
CA ASN A 147 -14.75 10.55 -2.10
C ASN A 147 -14.36 9.89 -0.77
N LEU A 148 -15.08 10.16 0.33
CA LEU A 148 -14.89 9.43 1.60
C LEU A 148 -15.12 7.91 1.50
N PRO A 149 -16.05 7.38 0.66
CA PRO A 149 -16.17 5.93 0.50
C PRO A 149 -14.87 5.25 0.02
N VAL A 150 -14.06 5.93 -0.79
CA VAL A 150 -12.74 5.41 -1.22
C VAL A 150 -11.81 5.30 -0.02
N LEU A 151 -11.79 6.30 0.86
CA LEU A 151 -11.00 6.27 2.09
C LEU A 151 -11.49 5.16 3.04
N ALA A 152 -12.80 4.94 3.15
CA ALA A 152 -13.35 3.85 3.95
C ALA A 152 -12.85 2.47 3.47
N LEU A 153 -12.72 2.27 2.15
CA LEU A 153 -12.17 1.05 1.57
C LEU A 153 -10.65 0.90 1.83
N VAL A 154 -9.89 1.99 1.87
CA VAL A 154 -8.49 1.97 2.35
C VAL A 154 -8.42 1.55 3.82
N GLY A 155 -9.33 2.07 4.64
CA GLY A 155 -9.48 1.64 6.04
C GLY A 155 -9.83 0.16 6.15
N LEU A 156 -10.73 -0.34 5.30
CA LEU A 156 -11.06 -1.77 5.25
C LEU A 156 -9.86 -2.63 4.83
N LEU A 157 -9.05 -2.14 3.88
CA LEU A 157 -7.81 -2.80 3.48
C LEU A 157 -6.79 -2.86 4.64
N PHE A 158 -6.66 -1.78 5.42
CA PHE A 158 -5.86 -1.76 6.66
C PHE A 158 -6.37 -2.77 7.69
N LEU A 159 -7.69 -2.81 7.95
CA LEU A 159 -8.28 -3.75 8.90
C LEU A 159 -8.12 -5.20 8.44
N GLY A 160 -8.27 -5.47 7.14
CA GLY A 160 -7.99 -6.77 6.57
C GLY A 160 -6.54 -7.20 6.77
N ASN A 161 -5.58 -6.28 6.58
CA ASN A 161 -4.17 -6.56 6.82
C ASN A 161 -3.88 -6.84 8.30
N ALA A 162 -4.47 -6.06 9.20
CA ALA A 162 -4.31 -6.27 10.65
C ALA A 162 -4.88 -7.62 11.07
N LEU A 163 -6.04 -7.99 10.53
CA LEU A 163 -6.65 -9.29 10.75
C LEU A 163 -5.80 -10.42 10.17
N PHE A 164 -5.19 -10.22 8.99
CA PHE A 164 -4.30 -11.19 8.38
C PHE A 164 -3.11 -11.52 9.30
N HIS A 165 -2.40 -10.51 9.79
CA HIS A 165 -1.28 -10.69 10.71
C HIS A 165 -1.73 -11.36 12.02
N LEU A 166 -2.90 -10.97 12.55
CA LEU A 166 -3.44 -11.52 13.78
C LEU A 166 -3.82 -13.00 13.64
N GLU A 167 -4.48 -13.38 12.54
CA GLU A 167 -4.85 -14.77 12.26
C GLU A 167 -3.60 -15.61 12.04
N ALA A 168 -2.68 -15.18 11.16
CA ALA A 168 -1.45 -15.92 10.87
C ALA A 168 -0.65 -16.22 12.15
N ALA A 169 -0.53 -15.23 13.05
CA ALA A 169 0.19 -15.39 14.31
C ALA A 169 -0.53 -16.31 15.32
N ARG A 170 -1.85 -16.50 15.22
CA ARG A 170 -2.64 -17.30 16.19
C ARG A 170 -2.96 -18.70 15.70
N THR A 171 -3.23 -18.86 14.41
CA THR A 171 -3.77 -20.10 13.82
C THR A 171 -2.85 -20.69 12.76
N GLY A 172 -1.78 -19.99 12.35
CA GLY A 172 -0.86 -20.41 11.30
C GLY A 172 -1.37 -20.16 9.88
N GLY A 173 -2.54 -19.52 9.71
CA GLY A 173 -3.02 -19.06 8.40
C GLY A 173 -4.03 -17.93 8.48
N ALA A 174 -4.31 -17.26 7.36
CA ALA A 174 -5.01 -15.97 7.35
C ALA A 174 -6.22 -15.89 6.42
N TYR A 175 -7.31 -16.55 6.82
CA TYR A 175 -8.47 -16.73 5.95
C TYR A 175 -9.40 -15.52 5.90
N TYR A 176 -9.76 -14.94 7.04
CA TYR A 176 -10.68 -13.81 7.09
C TYR A 176 -10.01 -12.53 6.60
N GLY A 177 -8.76 -12.28 6.98
CA GLY A 177 -7.93 -11.18 6.50
C GLY A 177 -7.88 -11.16 4.97
N THR A 178 -7.50 -12.30 4.37
CA THR A 178 -7.48 -12.46 2.90
C THR A 178 -8.80 -12.07 2.24
N ARG A 179 -9.94 -12.54 2.76
CA ARG A 179 -11.25 -12.21 2.21
C ARG A 179 -11.60 -10.75 2.36
N VAL A 180 -11.32 -10.15 3.51
CA VAL A 180 -11.56 -8.72 3.75
C VAL A 180 -10.72 -7.88 2.77
N GLY A 181 -9.45 -8.24 2.56
CA GLY A 181 -8.59 -7.58 1.57
C GLY A 181 -9.14 -7.68 0.15
N ILE A 182 -9.49 -8.88 -0.30
CA ILE A 182 -10.08 -9.11 -1.63
C ILE A 182 -11.38 -8.31 -1.79
N LEU A 183 -12.28 -8.35 -0.80
CA LEU A 183 -13.52 -7.60 -0.81
C LEU A 183 -13.29 -6.10 -0.91
N ALA A 184 -12.34 -5.55 -0.12
CA ALA A 184 -12.00 -4.14 -0.17
C ALA A 184 -11.54 -3.71 -1.58
N ILE A 185 -10.75 -4.55 -2.24
CA ILE A 185 -10.22 -4.28 -3.59
C ILE A 185 -11.32 -4.39 -4.64
N LEU A 186 -12.14 -5.44 -4.60
CA LEU A 186 -13.26 -5.61 -5.51
C LEU A 186 -14.24 -4.44 -5.38
N MET A 187 -14.58 -4.04 -4.15
CA MET A 187 -15.41 -2.86 -3.90
C MET A 187 -14.77 -1.58 -4.41
N LEU A 188 -13.46 -1.43 -4.27
CA LEU A 188 -12.75 -0.26 -4.78
C LEU A 188 -12.81 -0.20 -6.31
N ILE A 189 -12.57 -1.32 -6.99
CA ILE A 189 -12.67 -1.43 -8.45
C ILE A 189 -14.10 -1.13 -8.91
N MET A 190 -15.12 -1.75 -8.30
CA MET A 190 -16.52 -1.51 -8.65
C MET A 190 -16.93 -0.05 -8.40
N LEU A 191 -16.52 0.54 -7.27
CA LEU A 191 -16.85 1.92 -6.92
C LEU A 191 -16.24 2.92 -7.89
N ILE A 192 -14.97 2.72 -8.28
CA ILE A 192 -14.29 3.60 -9.24
C ILE A 192 -14.79 3.35 -10.66
N GLY A 193 -14.93 2.07 -11.05
CA GLY A 193 -15.41 1.66 -12.37
C GLY A 193 -16.84 2.13 -12.65
N GLY A 194 -17.75 2.08 -11.67
CA GLY A 194 -19.12 2.58 -11.81
C GLY A 194 -19.25 4.11 -11.86
N ARG A 195 -18.13 4.85 -11.79
CA ARG A 195 -18.09 6.32 -11.92
C ARG A 195 -17.49 6.79 -13.25
N ILE A 196 -17.04 5.86 -14.09
CA ILE A 196 -16.51 6.11 -15.44
C ILE A 196 -17.61 5.80 -16.44
#